data_AF-A0A920H0Y8-F1
#
_entry.id   AF-A0A920H0Y8-F1
#
_cell.length_a   1.000
_cell.length_b   1.000
_cell.length_c   1.000
_cell.angle_alpha   90.00
_cell.angle_beta   90.00
_cell.angle_gamma   90.00
#
_symmetry.space_group_name_H-M   'P 1'
#
loop_
_entity.id
_entity.type
_entity.pdbx_description
1 polymer ?
#
loop_
_entity_poly.entity_id
_entity_poly.type
_entity_poly.pdbx_seq_one_letter_code
_entity_poly.pdbx_strand_id
1 'polypeptide(L)'
;MKGFDAPACVIVKHANPCGVAVAEDLISAYDLAFHTDTESAFGGIIAFNRPLDGATAAAIVERQFVEVIIAPEVSEEAIAAVAAKGKCAASAHRAMVDPCPRTGLQAR
;
A
#
# COMPACT_ATOMS: atom_id res chain seq x y z
N MET A 1 4.65 0.26 12.33
CA MET A 1 5.77 1.05 11.77
C MET A 1 5.87 2.41 12.46
N LYS A 2 6.30 2.46 13.72
CA LYS A 2 6.42 3.71 14.49
C LYS A 2 7.85 3.90 15.03
N GLY A 3 8.85 3.53 14.22
CA GLY A 3 10.25 3.46 14.63
C GLY A 3 11.29 3.61 13.53
N PHE A 4 10.90 3.96 12.30
CA PHE A 4 11.84 4.31 11.22
C PHE A 4 11.62 5.78 10.86
N ASP A 5 12.67 6.60 10.99
CA ASP A 5 12.67 8.00 10.56
C ASP A 5 12.75 8.13 9.04
N ALA A 6 13.32 7.14 8.35
CA ALA A 6 13.37 7.11 6.90
C ALA A 6 12.08 6.53 6.27
N PRO A 7 11.71 6.95 5.06
CA PRO A 7 10.64 6.35 4.27
C PRO A 7 10.75 4.83 4.18
N ALA A 8 9.67 4.13 4.45
CA ALA A 8 9.60 2.68 4.50
C ALA A 8 8.34 2.17 3.79
N CYS A 9 8.51 1.04 3.09
CA CYS A 9 7.45 0.31 2.40
C CYS A 9 7.45 -1.15 2.87
N VAL A 10 6.25 -1.69 3.13
CA VAL A 10 6.05 -3.13 3.35
C VAL A 10 4.96 -3.64 2.44
N ILE A 11 5.23 -4.78 1.80
CA ILE A 11 4.30 -5.53 0.96
C ILE A 11 3.97 -6.82 1.70
N VAL A 12 2.68 -7.08 1.90
CA VAL A 12 2.14 -8.24 2.61
C VAL A 12 1.19 -9.02 1.71
N LYS A 13 1.32 -10.34 1.67
CA LYS A 13 0.39 -11.24 0.97
C LYS A 13 0.07 -12.45 1.83
N HIS A 14 -1.20 -12.86 1.88
CA HIS A 14 -1.68 -13.95 2.74
C HIS A 14 -1.23 -13.81 4.22
N ALA A 15 -1.16 -12.58 4.72
CA ALA A 15 -0.61 -12.23 6.04
C ALA A 15 0.90 -12.48 6.24
N ASN A 16 1.64 -12.82 5.19
CA ASN A 16 3.11 -12.97 5.20
C ASN A 16 3.77 -11.73 4.55
N PRO A 17 4.74 -11.08 5.23
CA PRO A 17 5.51 -10.01 4.60
C PRO A 17 6.40 -10.63 3.50
N CYS A 18 6.24 -10.19 2.26
CA CYS A 18 7.05 -10.63 1.12
C CYS A 18 8.11 -9.60 0.73
N GLY A 19 7.92 -8.32 1.07
CA GLY A 19 8.89 -7.27 0.81
C GLY A 19 8.88 -6.22 1.90
N VAL A 20 10.06 -5.83 2.38
CA VAL A 20 10.24 -4.72 3.32
C VAL A 20 11.48 -3.94 2.93
N ALA A 21 11.35 -2.64 2.76
CA ALA A 21 12.49 -1.78 2.48
C ALA A 21 12.32 -0.41 3.12
N VAL A 22 13.48 0.21 3.38
CA VAL A 22 13.63 1.58 3.86
C VAL A 22 14.59 2.26 2.90
N ALA A 23 14.24 3.46 2.45
CA ALA A 23 15.04 4.23 1.48
C ALA A 23 14.96 5.73 1.76
N GLU A 24 15.63 6.53 0.93
CA GLU A 24 15.64 7.99 1.03
C GLU A 24 14.30 8.63 0.65
N ASP A 25 13.53 7.95 -0.22
CA ASP A 25 12.23 8.38 -0.72
C ASP A 25 11.25 7.20 -0.85
N LEU A 26 9.97 7.51 -1.04
CA LEU A 26 8.90 6.51 -1.08
C LEU A 26 8.95 5.59 -2.30
N ILE A 27 9.30 6.11 -3.47
CA ILE A 27 9.34 5.32 -4.70
C ILE A 27 10.53 4.34 -4.67
N SER A 28 11.68 4.76 -4.13
CA SER A 28 12.83 3.90 -3.88
C SER A 28 12.52 2.82 -2.85
N ALA A 29 11.81 3.16 -1.77
CA ALA A 29 11.39 2.18 -0.77
C ALA A 29 10.41 1.17 -1.38
N TYR A 30 9.49 1.63 -2.22
CA TYR A 30 8.58 0.75 -2.96
C TYR A 30 9.33 -0.16 -3.93
N ASP A 31 10.24 0.38 -4.73
CA ASP A 31 11.00 -0.38 -5.73
C ASP A 31 11.83 -1.49 -5.06
N LEU A 32 12.54 -1.17 -3.98
CA LEU A 32 13.31 -2.17 -3.21
C LEU A 32 12.41 -3.25 -2.60
N ALA A 33 11.26 -2.88 -2.03
CA ALA A 33 10.32 -3.84 -1.47
C ALA A 33 9.70 -4.74 -2.57
N PHE A 34 9.38 -4.16 -3.72
CA PHE A 34 8.82 -4.88 -4.87
C PHE A 34 9.82 -5.86 -5.48
N HIS A 35 11.09 -5.46 -5.61
CA HIS A 35 12.16 -6.30 -6.14
C HIS A 35 12.52 -7.49 -5.24
N THR A 36 12.07 -7.51 -3.98
CA THR A 36 12.32 -8.64 -3.07
C THR A 36 11.59 -9.91 -3.53
N ASP A 37 10.34 -9.77 -4.00
CA ASP A 37 9.55 -10.88 -4.54
C ASP A 37 8.45 -10.34 -5.49
N THR A 38 8.81 -10.20 -6.76
CA THR A 38 7.93 -9.63 -7.79
C THR A 38 6.78 -10.56 -8.19
N GLU A 39 6.92 -11.88 -8.02
CA GLU A 39 5.85 -12.84 -8.32
C GLU A 39 4.78 -12.84 -7.23
N SER A 40 5.19 -12.72 -5.96
CA SER A 40 4.25 -12.68 -4.85
C SER A 40 3.65 -11.30 -4.60
N ALA A 41 4.23 -10.20 -5.11
CA ALA A 41 3.70 -8.86 -4.84
C ALA A 41 2.28 -8.61 -5.42
N PHE A 42 1.87 -9.39 -6.44
CA PHE A 42 0.54 -9.29 -7.04
C PHE A 42 -0.59 -9.68 -6.07
N GLY A 43 -1.55 -8.77 -5.89
CA GLY A 43 -2.77 -8.98 -5.09
C GLY A 43 -2.58 -8.87 -3.59
N GLY A 44 -1.56 -8.13 -3.13
CA GLY A 44 -1.25 -7.92 -1.72
C GLY A 44 -1.76 -6.60 -1.14
N ILE A 45 -1.31 -6.33 0.08
CA ILE A 45 -1.45 -5.07 0.81
C ILE A 45 -0.09 -4.36 0.80
N ILE A 46 -0.08 -3.07 0.47
CA ILE A 46 1.12 -2.23 0.56
C ILE A 46 0.93 -1.21 1.69
N ALA A 47 1.93 -1.05 2.56
CA ALA A 47 1.90 -0.12 3.67
C ALA A 47 3.12 0.81 3.67
N PHE A 48 2.87 2.10 3.83
CA PHE A 48 3.85 3.17 3.92
C PHE A 48 3.82 3.83 5.29
N ASN A 49 4.98 4.29 5.77
CA ASN A 49 5.10 5.09 6.99
C ASN A 49 5.08 6.62 6.73
N ARG A 50 4.98 7.05 5.47
CA ARG A 50 4.94 8.46 5.04
C ARG A 50 3.75 8.73 4.10
N PRO A 51 3.30 9.99 3.96
CA PRO A 51 2.21 10.37 3.07
C PRO A 51 2.42 9.90 1.63
N LEU A 52 1.41 9.27 1.03
CA LEU A 52 1.49 8.74 -0.33
C LEU A 52 1.24 9.85 -1.37
N ASP A 53 2.22 10.06 -2.25
CA ASP A 53 2.12 10.97 -3.38
C ASP A 53 1.57 10.31 -4.66
N GLY A 54 1.11 11.13 -5.60
CA GLY A 54 0.53 10.67 -6.86
C GLY A 54 1.51 9.91 -7.77
N ALA A 55 2.79 10.27 -7.74
CA ALA A 55 3.81 9.64 -8.59
C ALA A 55 4.06 8.18 -8.15
N THR A 56 4.22 7.98 -6.84
CA THR A 56 4.38 6.67 -6.21
C THR A 56 3.12 5.84 -6.41
N ALA A 57 1.94 6.42 -6.19
CA ALA A 57 0.67 5.73 -6.41
C ALA A 57 0.49 5.29 -7.87
N ALA A 58 0.81 6.16 -8.84
CA ALA A 58 0.78 5.83 -10.26
C ALA A 58 1.74 4.68 -10.60
N ALA A 59 2.97 4.73 -10.08
CA ALA A 59 3.96 3.67 -10.30
C ALA A 59 3.51 2.31 -9.73
N ILE A 60 2.89 2.30 -8.54
CA ILE A 60 2.33 1.09 -7.92
C ILE A 60 1.28 0.49 -8.84
N VAL A 61 0.25 1.28 -9.19
CA VAL A 61 -0.87 0.74 -9.95
C VAL A 61 -0.45 0.39 -11.37
N GLU A 62 0.51 1.10 -11.98
CA GLU A 62 1.06 0.77 -13.30
C GLU A 62 1.70 -0.63 -13.32
N ARG A 63 2.54 -0.92 -12.32
CA ARG A 63 3.35 -2.14 -12.25
C ARG A 63 2.59 -3.36 -11.75
N GLN A 64 1.64 -3.19 -10.82
CA GLN A 64 0.93 -4.32 -10.23
C GLN A 64 -0.46 -3.97 -9.73
N PHE A 65 -1.28 -5.00 -9.60
CA PHE A 65 -2.57 -4.89 -8.93
C PHE A 65 -2.39 -5.07 -7.42
N VAL A 66 -2.91 -4.12 -6.64
CA VAL A 66 -2.88 -4.12 -5.17
C VAL A 66 -4.30 -4.04 -4.63
N GLU A 67 -4.63 -4.82 -3.60
CA GLU A 67 -5.97 -4.75 -3.03
C GLU A 67 -6.12 -3.52 -2.13
N VAL A 68 -5.10 -3.26 -1.31
CA VAL A 68 -5.11 -2.19 -0.32
C VAL A 68 -3.75 -1.48 -0.29
N ILE A 69 -3.79 -0.15 -0.34
CA ILE A 69 -2.63 0.70 -0.03
C ILE A 69 -2.93 1.47 1.27
N ILE A 70 -2.02 1.36 2.24
CA ILE A 70 -2.11 1.98 3.56
C ILE A 70 -1.01 3.03 3.66
N ALA A 71 -1.38 4.27 3.98
CA ALA A 71 -0.46 5.35 4.28
C ALA A 71 -1.04 6.25 5.38
N PRO A 72 -0.22 6.97 6.16
CA PRO A 72 -0.70 7.91 7.17
C PRO A 72 -1.59 9.00 6.56
N GLU A 73 -1.27 9.44 5.34
CA GLU A 73 -2.00 10.41 4.54
C GLU A 73 -1.86 10.01 3.06
N VAL A 74 -2.83 10.39 2.23
CA VAL A 74 -2.80 10.12 0.78
C VAL A 74 -3.21 11.41 0.07
N SER A 75 -2.40 11.81 -0.90
CA SER A 75 -2.67 12.97 -1.75
C SER A 75 -3.86 12.76 -2.67
N GLU A 76 -4.51 13.84 -3.11
CA GLU A 76 -5.64 13.78 -4.06
C GLU A 76 -5.19 13.17 -5.39
N GLU A 77 -3.96 13.46 -5.81
CA GLU A 77 -3.32 12.90 -7.00
C GLU A 77 -3.14 11.39 -6.88
N ALA A 78 -2.79 10.88 -5.69
CA ALA A 78 -2.70 9.45 -5.44
C ALA A 78 -4.07 8.75 -5.52
N ILE A 79 -5.11 9.38 -4.99
CA ILE A 79 -6.48 8.87 -5.11
C ILE A 79 -6.89 8.80 -6.58
N ALA A 80 -6.63 9.88 -7.35
CA ALA A 80 -6.95 9.94 -8.77
C ALA A 80 -6.18 8.87 -9.59
N ALA A 81 -4.88 8.69 -9.31
CA ALA A 81 -4.05 7.68 -9.97
C ALA A 81 -4.59 6.26 -9.74
N VAL A 82 -5.02 5.97 -8.51
CA VAL A 82 -5.55 4.64 -8.15
C VAL A 82 -6.95 4.42 -8.73
N ALA A 83 -7.80 5.45 -8.69
CA ALA A 83 -9.16 5.40 -9.26
C ALA A 83 -9.15 5.17 -10.78
N ALA A 84 -8.18 5.74 -11.50
CA ALA A 84 -8.07 5.59 -12.95
C ALA A 84 -7.89 4.14 -13.42
N LYS A 85 -7.32 3.24 -12.59
CA LYS A 85 -7.09 1.83 -12.94
C LYS A 85 -8.24 0.89 -12.54
N GLY A 86 -9.32 1.42 -11.94
CA GLY A 86 -10.65 0.81 -11.89
C GLY A 86 -10.88 -0.37 -10.95
N LYS A 87 -9.90 -0.82 -10.15
CA LYS A 87 -10.07 -1.99 -9.26
C LYS A 87 -9.37 -1.92 -7.89
N CYS A 88 -8.64 -0.85 -7.58
CA CYS A 88 -7.92 -0.69 -6.31
C CYS A 88 -8.61 0.41 -5.48
N ALA A 89 -8.96 0.14 -4.22
CA ALA A 89 -9.48 1.16 -3.31
C ALA A 89 -8.32 1.71 -2.45
N ALA A 90 -7.74 2.85 -2.85
CA ALA A 90 -6.80 3.56 -1.99
C ALA A 90 -7.58 4.21 -0.83
N SER A 91 -7.32 3.76 0.39
CA SER A 91 -7.95 4.29 1.60
C SER A 91 -6.92 5.04 2.43
N ALA A 92 -7.05 6.36 2.48
CA ALA A 92 -6.23 7.23 3.31
C ALA A 92 -6.78 7.22 4.72
N HIS A 93 -6.23 6.37 5.60
CA HIS A 93 -6.75 6.39 6.94
C HIS A 93 -5.66 6.07 7.97
N ARG A 94 -5.56 6.99 8.94
CA ARG A 94 -5.03 6.75 10.28
C ARG A 94 -5.83 5.66 11.04
N ALA A 95 -6.65 4.86 10.36
CA ALA A 95 -7.39 3.71 10.81
C ALA A 95 -7.61 2.74 9.63
N MET A 96 -7.91 1.48 9.90
CA MET A 96 -8.14 0.45 8.88
C MET A 96 -9.36 0.78 7.99
N VAL A 97 -9.34 0.36 6.73
CA VAL A 97 -10.56 0.20 5.91
C VAL A 97 -10.66 -1.26 5.49
N ASP A 98 -11.66 -1.94 6.07
CA ASP A 98 -12.07 -3.31 5.78
C ASP A 98 -12.76 -3.32 4.40
N PRO A 99 -12.32 -4.14 3.43
CA PRO A 99 -12.91 -4.18 2.09
C PRO A 99 -14.22 -4.98 2.06
N CYS A 100 -15.14 -4.80 3.02
CA CYS A 100 -16.51 -5.34 2.96
C CYS A 100 -17.34 -4.84 4.15
N PRO A 101 -18.62 -4.43 4.00
CA PRO A 101 -19.53 -4.48 5.13
C PRO A 101 -19.73 -5.96 5.47
N ARG A 102 -18.97 -6.49 6.44
CA ARG A 102 -19.32 -7.76 7.08
C ARG A 102 -20.64 -7.55 7.83
N THR A 103 -21.74 -7.77 7.11
CA THR A 103 -23.03 -8.09 7.70
C THR A 103 -22.82 -9.27 8.65
N GLY A 104 -22.93 -9.02 9.95
CA GLY A 104 -23.25 -10.02 10.96
C GLY A 104 -22.22 -11.11 11.24
N LEU A 105 -21.15 -10.78 11.97
CA LEU A 105 -20.55 -11.76 12.86
C LEU A 105 -20.18 -11.10 14.19
N GLN A 106 -21.13 -11.13 15.12
CA GLN A 106 -20.89 -10.83 16.53
C GLN A 106 -19.84 -11.79 17.08
N ALA A 107 -18.82 -11.22 17.74
CA ALA A 107 -17.94 -11.97 18.62
C ALA A 107 -18.72 -12.30 19.91
N ARG A 108 -19.06 -13.58 20.06
CA ARG A 108 -19.55 -14.28 21.27
C ARG A 108 -20.79 -13.74 21.97
#